data_AF-A0A9P4LJI7-F1
#
_entry.id   AF-A0A9P4LJI7-F1
#
_cell.length_a   1.000
_cell.length_b   1.000
_cell.length_c   1.000
_cell.angle_alpha   90.00
_cell.angle_beta   90.00
_cell.angle_gamma   90.00
#
_symmetry.space_group_name_H-M   'P 1'
#
loop_
_entity.id
_entity.type
_entity.pdbx_description
1 polymer ?
#
loop_
_entity_poly.entity_id
_entity_poly.type
_entity_poly.pdbx_seq_one_letter_code
_entity_poly.pdbx_strand_id
1 'polypeptide(L)'
;MLEDGTIASNDSIFYSDDDGTVWSTPERPVLNLNGCNLQCGADFGWYVDIGPRLSTWLIPVFLLLSNMEVSPLDKRRYLMILHLLGDPIDSLWALLSKLEAWSRCYHKAAEVVGTTDLVRIRNVATVLGGFEELVGFRDDPAEIYTGLKAMSKPTGRFDLLVARTAWQLADSRTDERLRTLLATTLYIYQIVAAFIATVGGGNTSPPGGRIGIAMFMTWIIPSILLSNAIGGFASRRTCYSIMETFVRDVTEGKDAWPTLRLISPTFRDSASVDNYFDNMAWSGAVYSYRPEKHIAFRSASRNRSPGLLLCLAAAPIFTSSIIASVILWNTPPLGINCRNILVFVMTGLVLLSALFTKNDVSRTGRRLPHATVLIVHGNDLGGLAGLESHAVE
;
A
#
# COMPACT_ATOMS: atom_id res chain seq x y z
N MET A 1 9.64 39.33 -7.42
CA MET A 1 9.67 40.71 -7.97
C MET A 1 8.33 41.33 -7.67
N LEU A 2 8.31 42.51 -7.06
CA LEU A 2 7.23 43.44 -7.33
C LEU A 2 7.59 44.11 -8.64
N GLU A 3 6.70 44.00 -9.62
CA GLU A 3 6.87 44.63 -10.95
C GLU A 3 6.92 46.18 -10.85
N ASP A 4 6.59 46.76 -9.68
CA ASP A 4 6.56 48.21 -9.45
C ASP A 4 7.66 48.73 -8.49
N GLY A 5 8.60 47.89 -8.05
CA GLY A 5 9.94 48.34 -7.67
C GLY A 5 10.13 49.32 -6.50
N THR A 6 9.39 49.29 -5.39
CA THR A 6 9.81 50.02 -4.16
C THR A 6 9.34 49.35 -2.85
N ILE A 7 9.97 48.25 -2.45
CA ILE A 7 10.12 47.97 -1.02
C ILE A 7 11.56 48.33 -0.68
N ALA A 8 11.76 49.37 0.11
CA ALA A 8 13.08 49.77 0.55
C ALA A 8 13.62 48.71 1.53
N SER A 9 14.91 48.38 1.44
CA SER A 9 15.53 47.34 2.29
C SER A 9 15.46 47.64 3.79
N ASN A 10 15.12 48.87 4.17
CA ASN A 10 14.89 49.31 5.54
C ASN A 10 13.40 49.32 5.96
N ASP A 11 12.51 48.77 5.14
CA ASP A 11 11.10 48.72 5.47
C ASP A 11 10.85 47.81 6.68
N SER A 12 9.97 48.25 7.57
CA SER A 12 9.55 47.59 8.81
C SER A 12 8.92 46.21 8.60
N ILE A 13 8.70 45.80 7.35
CA ILE A 13 8.21 44.48 6.98
C ILE A 13 9.29 43.39 7.02
N PHE A 14 10.57 43.79 7.00
CA PHE A 14 11.69 42.84 7.06
C PHE A 14 12.05 42.50 8.50
N TYR A 15 12.58 41.30 8.70
CA TYR A 15 13.11 40.87 9.98
C TYR A 15 14.46 41.57 10.25
N SER A 16 14.57 42.21 11.41
CA SER A 16 15.81 42.78 11.93
C SER A 16 16.21 42.07 13.22
N ASP A 17 17.51 41.94 13.49
CA ASP A 17 18.00 41.47 14.79
C ASP A 17 17.92 42.54 15.88
N ASP A 18 18.32 42.18 17.09
CA ASP A 18 18.37 43.05 18.26
C ASP A 18 19.29 44.27 18.05
N ASP A 19 20.27 44.16 17.14
CA ASP A 19 21.18 45.24 16.75
C ASP A 19 20.61 46.13 15.63
N GLY A 20 19.40 45.85 15.14
CA GLY A 20 18.71 46.59 14.07
C GLY A 20 19.21 46.26 12.66
N THR A 21 20.04 45.23 12.50
CA THR A 21 20.52 44.80 11.18
C THR A 21 19.43 43.99 10.49
N VAL A 22 19.08 44.37 9.26
CA VAL A 22 18.07 43.68 8.46
C VAL A 22 18.65 42.38 7.89
N TRP A 23 18.00 41.25 8.15
CA TRP A 23 18.43 39.92 7.66
C TRP A 23 18.00 39.63 6.22
N SER A 24 17.18 40.51 5.66
CA SER A 24 16.61 40.39 4.33
C SER A 24 17.57 40.91 3.26
N THR A 25 17.86 40.11 2.23
CA THR A 25 18.53 40.57 1.01
C THR A 25 17.58 40.46 -0.19
N PRO A 26 17.83 41.16 -1.31
CA PRO A 26 17.01 41.04 -2.52
C PRO A 26 16.87 39.58 -3.01
N GLU A 27 17.90 38.76 -2.81
CA GLU A 27 17.93 37.34 -3.16
C GLU A 27 17.34 36.44 -2.06
N ARG A 28 17.21 36.96 -0.83
CA ARG A 28 16.76 36.24 0.37
C ARG A 28 15.84 37.11 1.22
N PRO A 29 14.59 37.35 0.77
CA PRO A 29 13.67 38.16 1.54
C PRO A 29 13.28 37.43 2.83
N VAL A 30 13.59 38.03 3.99
CA VAL A 30 13.14 37.55 5.31
C VAL A 30 12.14 38.54 5.85
N LEU A 31 10.85 38.20 5.74
CA LEU A 31 9.74 39.02 6.21
C LEU A 31 9.41 38.67 7.67
N ASN A 32 9.04 39.67 8.45
CA ASN A 32 8.40 39.45 9.74
C ASN A 32 6.89 39.16 9.54
N LEU A 33 6.16 38.87 10.63
CA LEU A 33 4.74 38.52 10.55
C LEU A 33 3.90 39.63 9.89
N ASN A 34 4.22 40.91 10.16
CA ASN A 34 3.53 42.03 9.54
C ASN A 34 3.78 42.07 8.02
N GLY A 35 5.03 41.89 7.60
CA GLY A 35 5.38 41.78 6.18
C GLY A 35 4.70 40.62 5.47
N CYS A 36 4.60 39.46 6.13
CA CYS A 36 3.81 38.32 5.62
C CYS A 36 2.33 38.67 5.47
N ASN A 37 1.71 39.29 6.48
CA ASN A 37 0.31 39.70 6.41
C ASN A 37 0.06 40.76 5.33
N LEU A 38 1.01 41.66 5.11
CA LEU A 38 0.91 42.71 4.10
C LEU A 38 1.05 42.14 2.68
N GLN A 39 1.93 41.15 2.51
CA GLN A 39 2.18 40.52 1.20
C GLN A 39 1.17 39.41 0.86
N CYS A 40 0.67 38.68 1.86
CA CYS A 40 -0.17 37.49 1.67
C CYS A 40 -1.60 37.66 2.19
N GLY A 41 -1.92 38.76 2.89
CA GLY A 41 -3.17 38.94 3.62
C GLY A 41 -3.11 38.35 5.03
N ALA A 42 -3.87 38.93 5.95
CA ALA A 42 -4.04 38.40 7.31
C ALA A 42 -5.06 37.25 7.37
N ASP A 43 -5.89 37.11 6.33
CA ASP A 43 -7.00 36.17 6.28
C ASP A 43 -6.64 34.87 5.57
N PHE A 44 -7.32 33.80 5.96
CA PHE A 44 -7.21 32.51 5.28
C PHE A 44 -7.93 32.58 3.92
N GLY A 45 -7.17 32.59 2.83
CA GLY A 45 -7.69 32.70 1.48
C GLY A 45 -7.31 31.54 0.58
N TRP A 46 -8.10 31.32 -0.48
CA TRP A 46 -7.73 30.39 -1.54
C TRP A 46 -6.61 31.00 -2.39
N TYR A 47 -5.62 30.18 -2.73
CA TYR A 47 -4.62 30.58 -3.70
C TYR A 47 -5.26 30.79 -5.07
N VAL A 48 -5.01 31.93 -5.70
CA VAL A 48 -5.49 32.24 -7.06
C VAL A 48 -5.03 31.17 -8.06
N ASP A 49 -3.88 30.55 -7.80
CA ASP A 49 -3.31 29.48 -8.61
C ASP A 49 -3.62 28.07 -8.09
N ILE A 50 -4.72 27.88 -7.34
CA ILE A 50 -5.13 26.56 -6.85
C ILE A 50 -5.36 25.55 -7.98
N GLY A 51 -5.99 25.96 -9.09
CA GLY A 51 -6.26 25.08 -10.23
C GLY A 51 -4.99 24.43 -10.77
N PRO A 52 -3.98 25.23 -11.18
CA PRO A 52 -2.67 24.72 -11.56
C PRO A 52 -2.01 23.84 -10.51
N ARG A 53 -2.13 24.17 -9.21
CA ARG A 53 -1.56 23.34 -8.12
C ARG A 53 -2.24 21.97 -8.01
N LEU A 54 -3.57 21.92 -8.16
CA LEU A 54 -4.30 20.66 -8.13
C LEU A 54 -3.95 19.81 -9.36
N SER A 55 -3.88 20.42 -10.54
CA SER A 55 -3.62 19.69 -11.79
C SER A 55 -2.19 19.18 -11.93
N THR A 56 -1.20 19.92 -11.42
CA THR A 56 0.21 19.54 -11.54
C THR A 56 0.65 18.46 -10.54
N TRP A 57 -0.01 18.36 -9.39
CA TRP A 57 0.46 17.50 -8.30
C TRP A 57 -0.60 16.53 -7.79
N LEU A 58 -1.78 17.04 -7.45
CA LEU A 58 -2.78 16.27 -6.73
C LEU A 58 -3.51 15.29 -7.66
N ILE A 59 -3.94 15.76 -8.83
CA ILE A 59 -4.58 14.91 -9.85
C ILE A 59 -3.68 13.73 -10.24
N PRO A 60 -2.39 13.94 -10.55
CA PRO A 60 -1.47 12.83 -10.85
C PRO A 60 -1.32 11.82 -9.73
N VAL A 61 -1.18 12.28 -8.49
CA VAL A 61 -1.09 11.40 -7.33
C VAL A 61 -2.38 10.61 -7.16
N PHE A 62 -3.55 11.23 -7.33
CA PHE A 62 -4.83 10.50 -7.31
C PHE A 62 -4.99 9.53 -8.48
N LEU A 63 -4.54 9.90 -9.69
CA LEU A 63 -4.52 8.99 -10.83
C LEU A 63 -3.62 7.79 -10.52
N LEU A 64 -2.43 8.01 -9.98
CA LEU A 64 -1.55 6.94 -9.52
C LEU A 64 -2.22 6.07 -8.45
N LEU A 65 -2.79 6.65 -7.39
CA LEU A 65 -3.50 5.91 -6.34
C LEU A 65 -4.70 5.13 -6.88
N SER A 66 -5.40 5.65 -7.89
CA SER A 66 -6.50 4.95 -8.55
C SER A 66 -6.04 3.74 -9.35
N ASN A 67 -4.75 3.66 -9.69
CA ASN A 67 -4.11 2.50 -10.32
C ASN A 67 -3.60 1.47 -9.31
N MET A 68 -3.80 1.68 -8.01
CA MET A 68 -3.52 0.64 -7.04
C MET A 68 -4.54 -0.48 -7.19
N GLU A 69 -4.06 -1.72 -7.26
CA GLU A 69 -4.92 -2.88 -7.44
C GLU A 69 -5.81 -3.06 -6.19
N VAL A 70 -7.09 -2.75 -6.35
CA VAL A 70 -8.15 -2.92 -5.35
C VAL A 70 -9.08 -4.05 -5.78
N SER A 71 -9.55 -4.86 -4.84
CA SER A 71 -10.59 -5.85 -5.16
C SER A 71 -11.88 -5.12 -5.62
N PRO A 72 -12.56 -5.56 -6.71
CA PRO A 72 -13.61 -4.80 -7.39
C PRO A 72 -14.93 -4.60 -6.63
N LEU A 73 -15.09 -5.09 -5.40
CA LEU A 73 -16.43 -5.40 -4.89
C LEU A 73 -16.88 -4.69 -3.60
N ASP A 74 -16.12 -3.75 -3.03
CA ASP A 74 -16.64 -3.05 -1.84
C ASP A 74 -16.11 -1.62 -1.62
N LYS A 75 -16.92 -0.78 -0.96
CA LYS A 75 -16.53 0.55 -0.43
C LYS A 75 -15.29 0.47 0.48
N ARG A 76 -14.98 -0.73 0.98
CA ARG A 76 -13.75 -1.05 1.72
C ARG A 76 -12.46 -0.73 0.95
N ARG A 77 -12.49 -0.58 -0.38
CA ARG A 77 -11.35 -0.09 -1.17
C ARG A 77 -10.77 1.22 -0.66
N TYR A 78 -11.61 2.10 -0.11
CA TYR A 78 -11.17 3.39 0.41
C TYR A 78 -10.36 3.24 1.69
N LEU A 79 -10.68 2.23 2.51
CA LEU A 79 -9.89 1.91 3.71
C LEU A 79 -8.46 1.46 3.35
N MET A 80 -8.28 0.80 2.20
CA MET A 80 -6.95 0.45 1.71
C MET A 80 -6.12 1.68 1.36
N ILE A 81 -6.73 2.61 0.61
CA ILE A 81 -6.04 3.86 0.23
C ILE A 81 -5.70 4.66 1.50
N LEU A 82 -6.64 4.73 2.46
CA LEU A 82 -6.40 5.36 3.75
C LEU A 82 -5.27 4.66 4.53
N HIS A 83 -5.23 3.33 4.56
CA HIS A 83 -4.13 2.60 5.19
C HIS A 83 -2.81 2.83 4.47
N LEU A 84 -2.77 2.81 3.13
CA LEU A 84 -1.55 3.11 2.38
C LEU A 84 -1.04 4.51 2.71
N LEU A 85 -1.93 5.51 2.78
CA LEU A 85 -1.55 6.88 3.08
C LEU A 85 -1.19 7.10 4.56
N GLY A 86 -1.82 6.37 5.48
CA GLY A 86 -1.60 6.49 6.93
C GLY A 86 -0.44 5.63 7.48
N ASP A 87 -0.19 4.48 6.86
CA ASP A 87 0.92 3.58 7.17
C ASP A 87 1.50 2.94 5.89
N PRO A 88 2.25 3.73 5.09
CA PRO A 88 2.84 3.25 3.85
C PRO A 88 3.92 2.20 4.07
N ILE A 89 4.64 2.26 5.21
CA ILE A 89 5.69 1.29 5.53
C ILE A 89 5.06 -0.08 5.79
N ASP A 90 4.01 -0.16 6.60
CA ASP A 90 3.34 -1.45 6.84
C ASP A 90 2.71 -2.02 5.56
N SER A 91 2.16 -1.15 4.72
CA SER A 91 1.57 -1.52 3.43
C SER A 91 2.61 -2.11 2.47
N LEU A 92 3.74 -1.43 2.30
CA LEU A 92 4.88 -1.93 1.52
C LEU A 92 5.46 -3.21 2.12
N TRP A 93 5.54 -3.28 3.45
CA TRP A 93 6.03 -4.47 4.14
C TRP A 93 5.11 -5.67 3.91
N ALA A 94 3.79 -5.47 3.92
CA ALA A 94 2.82 -6.52 3.63
C ALA A 94 2.95 -7.04 2.18
N LEU A 95 3.10 -6.14 1.21
CA LEU A 95 3.34 -6.48 -0.19
C LEU A 95 4.66 -7.27 -0.36
N LEU A 96 5.75 -6.82 0.26
CA LEU A 96 7.03 -7.52 0.24
C LEU A 96 6.97 -8.89 0.92
N SER A 97 6.25 -9.01 2.05
CA SER A 97 6.02 -10.29 2.72
C SER A 97 5.22 -11.26 1.86
N LYS A 98 4.25 -10.76 1.08
CA LYS A 98 3.50 -11.58 0.11
C LYS A 98 4.40 -12.10 -1.01
N LEU A 99 5.21 -11.23 -1.60
CA LEU A 99 6.20 -11.61 -2.61
C LEU A 99 7.19 -12.66 -2.07
N GLU A 100 7.64 -12.50 -0.83
CA GLU A 100 8.49 -13.48 -0.17
C GLU A 100 7.77 -14.82 0.08
N ALA A 101 6.52 -14.82 0.53
CA ALA A 101 5.73 -16.04 0.72
C ALA A 101 5.61 -16.82 -0.59
N TRP A 102 5.37 -16.11 -1.69
CA TRP A 102 5.30 -16.67 -3.03
C TRP A 102 6.62 -17.23 -3.53
N SER A 103 7.72 -16.51 -3.27
CA SER A 103 9.08 -17.00 -3.55
C SER A 103 9.34 -18.30 -2.79
N ARG A 104 8.89 -18.41 -1.54
CA ARG A 104 9.02 -19.64 -0.75
C ARG A 104 8.13 -20.77 -1.27
N CYS A 105 6.91 -20.48 -1.75
CA CYS A 105 6.07 -21.46 -2.43
C CYS A 105 6.77 -22.03 -3.67
N TYR A 106 7.46 -21.21 -4.46
CA TYR A 106 8.24 -21.67 -5.61
C TYR A 106 9.35 -22.64 -5.22
N HIS A 107 10.13 -22.31 -4.20
CA HIS A 107 11.20 -23.20 -3.74
C HIS A 107 10.68 -24.49 -3.10
N LYS A 108 9.60 -24.42 -2.32
CA LYS A 108 8.92 -25.60 -1.80
C LYS A 108 8.37 -26.49 -2.91
N ALA A 109 7.84 -25.90 -3.98
CA ALA A 109 7.41 -26.67 -5.14
C ALA A 109 8.57 -27.46 -5.76
N ALA A 110 9.77 -26.88 -5.83
CA ALA A 110 10.96 -27.58 -6.30
C ALA A 110 11.33 -28.77 -5.41
N GLU A 111 11.25 -28.61 -4.08
CA GLU A 111 11.47 -29.69 -3.10
C GLU A 111 10.42 -30.80 -3.23
N VAL A 112 9.13 -30.45 -3.32
CA VAL A 112 8.01 -31.40 -3.40
C VAL A 112 8.01 -32.18 -4.72
N VAL A 113 8.42 -31.55 -5.82
CA VAL A 113 8.50 -32.21 -7.13
C VAL A 113 9.72 -33.11 -7.22
N GLY A 114 10.87 -32.70 -6.66
CA GLY A 114 12.11 -33.49 -6.66
C GLY A 114 12.72 -33.69 -8.07
N THR A 115 12.30 -32.91 -9.06
CA THR A 115 12.84 -32.94 -10.43
C THR A 115 13.31 -31.55 -10.86
N THR A 116 14.05 -31.48 -11.97
CA THR A 116 14.49 -30.21 -12.58
C THR A 116 13.49 -29.65 -13.61
N ASP A 117 12.29 -30.23 -13.70
CA ASP A 117 11.27 -29.78 -14.65
C ASP A 117 10.65 -28.45 -14.18
N LEU A 118 11.14 -27.35 -14.77
CA LEU A 118 10.73 -25.99 -14.44
C LEU A 118 9.23 -25.74 -14.67
N VAL A 119 8.61 -26.42 -15.65
CA VAL A 119 7.18 -26.25 -15.93
C VAL A 119 6.36 -26.87 -14.81
N ARG A 120 6.73 -28.09 -14.39
CA ARG A 120 6.06 -28.78 -13.29
C ARG A 120 6.25 -28.03 -11.96
N ILE A 121 7.47 -27.55 -11.67
CA ILE A 121 7.75 -26.73 -10.50
C ILE A 121 6.86 -25.48 -10.51
N ARG A 122 6.77 -24.77 -11.64
CA ARG A 122 5.94 -23.58 -11.76
C ARG A 122 4.46 -23.89 -11.52
N ASN A 123 3.94 -24.98 -12.08
CA ASN A 123 2.54 -25.36 -11.89
C ASN A 123 2.23 -25.67 -10.41
N VAL A 124 3.09 -26.44 -9.75
CA VAL A 124 2.96 -26.73 -8.31
C VAL A 124 3.09 -25.45 -7.50
N ALA A 125 4.06 -24.59 -7.81
CA ALA A 125 4.27 -23.30 -7.13
C ALA A 125 3.02 -22.41 -7.22
N THR A 126 2.37 -22.33 -8.38
CA THR A 126 1.14 -21.57 -8.57
C THR A 126 0.00 -22.12 -7.72
N VAL A 127 -0.15 -23.45 -7.64
CA VAL A 127 -1.16 -24.08 -6.78
C VAL A 127 -0.86 -23.85 -5.29
N LEU A 128 0.41 -23.94 -4.88
CA LEU A 128 0.84 -23.58 -3.52
C LEU A 128 0.58 -22.11 -3.21
N GLY A 129 0.80 -21.20 -4.17
CA GLY A 129 0.45 -19.79 -4.06
C GLY A 129 -1.06 -19.56 -3.93
N GLY A 130 -1.88 -20.37 -4.62
CA GLY A 130 -3.33 -20.37 -4.46
C GLY A 130 -3.77 -20.79 -3.05
N PHE A 131 -3.15 -21.83 -2.48
CA PHE A 131 -3.39 -22.19 -1.08
C PHE A 131 -2.90 -21.11 -0.11
N GLU A 132 -1.71 -20.53 -0.34
CA GLU A 132 -1.17 -19.44 0.48
C GLU A 132 -2.09 -18.21 0.49
N GLU A 133 -2.74 -17.90 -0.64
CA GLU A 133 -3.71 -16.81 -0.71
C GLU A 133 -4.95 -17.06 0.17
N LEU A 134 -5.33 -18.33 0.37
CA LEU A 134 -6.47 -18.72 1.21
C LEU A 134 -6.07 -18.82 2.69
N VAL A 135 -5.01 -19.55 3.02
CA VAL A 135 -4.62 -19.78 4.42
C VAL A 135 -3.76 -18.67 5.02
N GLY A 136 -3.19 -17.80 4.17
CA GLY A 136 -2.37 -16.68 4.57
C GLY A 136 -1.12 -17.10 5.32
N PHE A 137 -0.94 -16.55 6.52
CA PHE A 137 0.28 -16.72 7.33
C PHE A 137 0.25 -17.90 8.30
N ARG A 138 -0.85 -18.64 8.39
CA ARG A 138 -1.09 -19.62 9.46
C ARG A 138 -0.56 -21.02 9.13
N ASP A 139 -0.82 -21.49 7.92
CA ASP A 139 -0.54 -22.87 7.52
C ASP A 139 0.54 -22.95 6.44
N ASP A 140 1.16 -24.13 6.33
CA ASP A 140 2.06 -24.46 5.24
C ASP A 140 1.26 -24.96 4.02
N PRO A 141 1.27 -24.23 2.89
CA PRO A 141 0.53 -24.65 1.69
C PRO A 141 1.03 -26.00 1.15
N ALA A 142 2.28 -26.38 1.42
CA ALA A 142 2.82 -27.68 0.99
C ALA A 142 2.16 -28.84 1.73
N GLU A 143 1.83 -28.69 3.02
CA GLU A 143 1.13 -29.72 3.79
C GLU A 143 -0.26 -29.98 3.20
N ILE A 144 -0.98 -28.92 2.84
CA ILE A 144 -2.29 -29.01 2.19
C ILE A 144 -2.19 -29.76 0.87
N TYR A 145 -1.22 -29.38 0.04
CA TYR A 145 -0.95 -30.02 -1.23
C TYR A 145 -0.61 -31.51 -1.08
N THR A 146 0.27 -31.87 -0.14
CA THR A 146 0.64 -33.27 0.12
C THR A 146 -0.51 -34.10 0.68
N GLY A 147 -1.35 -33.52 1.55
CA GLY A 147 -2.56 -34.17 2.06
C GLY A 147 -3.56 -34.47 0.94
N LEU A 148 -3.76 -33.52 0.01
CA LEU A 148 -4.61 -33.74 -1.17
C LEU A 148 -4.02 -34.79 -2.12
N LYS A 149 -2.70 -34.78 -2.32
CA LYS A 149 -2.02 -35.79 -3.13
C LYS A 149 -2.18 -37.20 -2.54
N ALA A 150 -2.09 -37.33 -1.22
CA ALA A 150 -2.30 -38.61 -0.52
C ALA A 150 -3.74 -39.12 -0.62
N MET A 151 -4.72 -38.22 -0.73
CA MET A 151 -6.13 -38.56 -0.96
C MET A 151 -6.46 -38.85 -2.43
N SER A 152 -5.57 -38.49 -3.36
CA SER A 152 -5.77 -38.72 -4.79
C SER A 152 -5.50 -40.19 -5.17
N LYS A 153 -6.29 -40.73 -6.10
CA LYS A 153 -5.98 -42.05 -6.67
C LYS A 153 -4.68 -42.02 -7.48
N PRO A 154 -3.90 -43.12 -7.49
CA PRO A 154 -2.65 -43.23 -8.24
C PRO A 154 -2.88 -43.43 -9.75
N THR A 155 -3.64 -42.53 -10.39
CA THR A 155 -4.02 -42.64 -11.81
C THR A 155 -3.16 -41.76 -12.73
N GLY A 156 -2.13 -41.09 -12.21
CA GLY A 156 -1.32 -40.11 -12.95
C GLY A 156 -2.07 -38.81 -13.30
N ARG A 157 -3.38 -38.74 -13.04
CA ARG A 157 -4.25 -37.60 -13.35
C ARG A 157 -3.99 -36.39 -12.44
N PHE A 158 -3.36 -36.59 -11.29
CA PHE A 158 -3.08 -35.52 -10.33
C PHE A 158 -2.21 -34.40 -10.94
N ASP A 159 -1.15 -34.75 -11.67
CA ASP A 159 -0.27 -33.76 -12.31
C ASP A 159 -1.00 -32.96 -13.39
N LEU A 160 -1.91 -33.60 -14.13
CA LEU A 160 -2.76 -32.93 -15.12
C LEU A 160 -3.72 -31.94 -14.46
N LEU A 161 -4.34 -32.32 -13.33
CA LEU A 161 -5.21 -31.43 -12.56
C LEU A 161 -4.42 -30.23 -12.01
N VAL A 162 -3.23 -30.46 -11.46
CA VAL A 162 -2.33 -29.40 -11.00
C VAL A 162 -1.98 -28.44 -12.13
N ALA A 163 -1.62 -28.95 -13.31
CA ALA A 163 -1.33 -28.11 -14.47
C ALA A 163 -2.55 -27.26 -14.90
N ARG A 164 -3.74 -27.88 -14.97
CA ARG A 164 -4.99 -27.17 -15.32
C ARG A 164 -5.33 -26.08 -14.31
N THR A 165 -5.25 -26.39 -13.02
CA THR A 165 -5.52 -25.44 -11.94
C THR A 165 -4.51 -24.30 -11.93
N ALA A 166 -3.22 -24.60 -12.15
CA ALA A 166 -2.19 -23.58 -12.26
C ALA A 166 -2.45 -22.61 -13.41
N TRP A 167 -2.92 -23.10 -14.56
CA TRP A 167 -3.31 -22.26 -15.69
C TRP A 167 -4.50 -21.37 -15.35
N GLN A 168 -5.57 -21.93 -14.75
CA GLN A 168 -6.74 -21.16 -14.34
C GLN A 168 -6.40 -20.09 -13.31
N LEU A 169 -5.54 -20.43 -12.33
CA LEU A 169 -5.07 -19.47 -11.34
C LEU A 169 -4.24 -18.36 -11.99
N ALA A 170 -3.31 -18.71 -12.88
CA ALA A 170 -2.46 -17.74 -13.56
C ALA A 170 -3.27 -16.78 -14.45
N ASP A 171 -4.24 -17.31 -15.20
CA ASP A 171 -5.13 -16.54 -16.08
C ASP A 171 -6.12 -15.66 -15.31
N SER A 172 -6.48 -16.08 -14.09
CA SER A 172 -7.35 -15.29 -13.20
C SER A 172 -6.62 -14.17 -12.45
N ARG A 173 -5.29 -14.04 -12.62
CA ARG A 173 -4.54 -12.92 -12.06
C ARG A 173 -4.56 -11.76 -13.03
N THR A 174 -5.02 -10.61 -12.54
CA THR A 174 -4.97 -9.36 -13.29
C THR A 174 -3.61 -8.70 -13.11
N ASP A 175 -3.00 -8.26 -14.21
CA ASP A 175 -1.82 -7.39 -14.17
C ASP A 175 -2.09 -6.08 -14.91
N GLU A 176 -2.20 -4.99 -14.18
CA GLU A 176 -2.44 -3.66 -14.79
C GLU A 176 -1.10 -2.92 -15.03
N ARG A 177 -0.08 -3.69 -15.41
CA ARG A 177 1.31 -3.23 -15.56
C ARG A 177 1.43 -2.11 -16.58
N LEU A 178 0.78 -2.24 -17.73
CA LEU A 178 0.84 -1.21 -18.78
C LEU A 178 0.19 0.10 -18.32
N ARG A 179 -0.97 0.03 -17.67
CA ARG A 179 -1.68 1.19 -17.13
C ARG A 179 -0.87 1.89 -16.05
N THR A 180 -0.24 1.10 -15.18
CA THR A 180 0.66 1.59 -14.13
C THR A 180 1.93 2.21 -14.69
N LEU A 181 2.53 1.61 -15.71
CA LEU A 181 3.72 2.15 -16.39
C LEU A 181 3.39 3.49 -17.06
N LEU A 182 2.24 3.58 -17.72
CA LEU A 182 1.76 4.82 -18.32
C LEU A 182 1.54 5.91 -17.26
N ALA A 183 0.84 5.59 -16.17
CA ALA A 183 0.61 6.53 -15.07
C ALA A 183 1.91 7.00 -14.41
N THR A 184 2.87 6.09 -14.22
CA THR A 184 4.21 6.41 -13.69
C THR A 184 4.97 7.32 -14.64
N THR A 185 4.91 7.06 -15.95
CA THR A 185 5.57 7.87 -16.98
C THR A 185 4.98 9.28 -17.03
N LEU A 186 3.65 9.39 -16.96
CA LEU A 186 2.95 10.68 -16.88
C LEU A 186 3.35 11.47 -15.63
N TYR A 187 3.48 10.80 -14.49
CA TYR A 187 3.92 11.44 -13.26
C TYR A 187 5.38 11.94 -13.36
N ILE A 188 6.29 11.14 -13.90
CA ILE A 188 7.69 11.56 -14.15
C ILE A 188 7.71 12.78 -15.09
N TYR A 189 6.93 12.74 -16.17
CA TYR A 189 6.80 13.85 -17.09
C TYR A 189 6.32 15.13 -16.39
N GLN A 190 5.33 15.04 -15.52
CA GLN A 190 4.81 16.20 -14.77
C GLN A 190 5.82 16.74 -13.75
N ILE A 191 6.61 15.88 -13.11
CA ILE A 191 7.73 16.34 -12.27
C ILE A 191 8.71 17.15 -13.11
N VAL A 192 9.11 16.62 -14.27
CA VAL A 192 10.03 17.32 -15.17
C VAL A 192 9.43 18.64 -15.65
N ALA A 193 8.15 18.65 -16.03
CA ALA A 193 7.44 19.85 -16.43
C ALA A 193 7.40 20.91 -15.31
N ALA A 194 7.28 20.49 -14.05
CA ALA A 194 7.29 21.42 -12.92
C ALA A 194 8.65 22.08 -12.65
N PHE A 195 9.76 21.40 -12.98
CA PHE A 195 11.11 21.97 -12.86
C PHE A 195 11.51 22.82 -14.06
N ILE A 196 11.02 22.47 -15.25
CA ILE A 196 11.44 23.10 -16.51
C ILE A 196 10.34 24.05 -16.98
N ALA A 197 10.54 25.35 -16.77
CA ALA A 197 9.55 26.38 -17.14
C ALA A 197 9.20 26.40 -18.64
N THR A 198 10.11 25.98 -19.51
CA THR A 198 9.84 25.84 -20.96
C THR A 198 8.85 24.72 -21.27
N VAL A 199 8.72 23.73 -20.37
CA VAL A 199 7.81 22.58 -20.51
C VAL A 199 6.53 22.81 -19.70
N GLY A 200 6.62 23.32 -18.47
CA GLY A 200 5.47 23.51 -17.56
C GLY A 200 4.74 24.85 -17.69
N GLY A 201 5.25 25.78 -18.50
CA GLY A 201 4.75 27.16 -18.55
C GLY A 201 5.35 28.04 -17.43
N GLY A 202 5.36 29.35 -17.65
CA GLY A 202 5.93 30.30 -16.68
C GLY A 202 5.19 30.27 -15.33
N ASN A 203 5.91 29.99 -14.25
CA ASN A 203 5.36 29.94 -12.90
C ASN A 203 5.33 31.32 -12.24
N THR A 204 4.20 31.69 -11.63
CA THR A 204 4.03 32.91 -10.83
C THR A 204 4.54 32.80 -9.38
N SER A 205 5.20 31.69 -9.00
CA SER A 205 5.69 31.48 -7.63
C SER A 205 6.95 30.61 -7.56
N PRO A 206 7.76 30.71 -6.49
CA PRO A 206 8.99 29.92 -6.35
C PRO A 206 8.67 28.42 -6.29
N PRO A 207 9.19 27.62 -7.23
CA PRO A 207 8.70 26.26 -7.46
C PRO A 207 9.15 25.28 -6.37
N GLY A 208 10.32 25.48 -5.75
CA GLY A 208 10.95 24.44 -4.92
C GLY A 208 10.21 24.08 -3.63
N GLY A 209 9.40 24.99 -3.06
CA GLY A 209 8.57 24.68 -1.90
C GLY A 209 7.49 23.65 -2.17
N ARG A 210 6.84 23.77 -3.34
CA ARG A 210 5.79 22.85 -3.80
C ARG A 210 6.40 21.54 -4.25
N ILE A 211 7.50 21.65 -5.00
CA ILE A 211 8.19 20.49 -5.52
C ILE A 211 8.76 19.63 -4.38
N GLY A 212 9.30 20.24 -3.32
CA GLY A 212 9.80 19.48 -2.16
C GLY A 212 8.75 18.56 -1.54
N ILE A 213 7.53 19.07 -1.29
CA ILE A 213 6.43 18.27 -0.73
C ILE A 213 5.95 17.21 -1.73
N ALA A 214 5.88 17.55 -3.03
CA ALA A 214 5.55 16.58 -4.05
C ALA A 214 6.61 15.46 -4.14
N MET A 215 7.89 15.80 -4.00
CA MET A 215 8.99 14.84 -3.98
C MET A 215 8.90 13.93 -2.76
N PHE A 216 8.41 14.41 -1.62
CA PHE A 216 8.14 13.54 -0.48
C PHE A 216 7.12 12.44 -0.85
N MET A 217 6.07 12.76 -1.62
CA MET A 217 5.04 11.79 -2.05
C MET A 217 5.51 10.78 -3.11
N THR A 218 6.75 10.87 -3.60
CA THR A 218 7.27 9.94 -4.63
C THR A 218 7.34 8.49 -4.17
N TRP A 219 7.29 8.22 -2.87
CA TRP A 219 7.18 6.86 -2.31
C TRP A 219 5.92 6.11 -2.79
N ILE A 220 4.90 6.84 -3.25
CA ILE A 220 3.67 6.26 -3.82
C ILE A 220 3.99 5.45 -5.08
N ILE A 221 4.98 5.88 -5.88
CA ILE A 221 5.37 5.20 -7.12
C ILE A 221 5.82 3.75 -6.88
N PRO A 222 6.86 3.47 -6.05
CA PRO A 222 7.27 2.09 -5.81
C PRO A 222 6.16 1.28 -5.13
N SER A 223 5.27 1.90 -4.35
CA SER A 223 4.12 1.22 -3.76
C SER A 223 3.15 0.69 -4.81
N ILE A 224 2.79 1.51 -5.79
CA ILE A 224 1.89 1.13 -6.87
C ILE A 224 2.58 0.15 -7.83
N LEU A 225 3.85 0.39 -8.18
CA LEU A 225 4.62 -0.52 -9.02
C LEU A 225 4.73 -1.90 -8.38
N LEU A 226 5.03 -1.97 -7.08
CA LEU A 226 5.11 -3.23 -6.35
C LEU A 226 3.74 -3.92 -6.28
N SER A 227 2.67 -3.17 -5.98
CA SER A 227 1.30 -3.70 -5.96
C SER A 227 0.95 -4.35 -7.31
N ASN A 228 1.16 -3.63 -8.41
CA ASN A 228 0.85 -4.11 -9.76
C ASN A 228 1.80 -5.20 -10.26
N ALA A 229 3.05 -5.23 -9.77
CA ALA A 229 4.01 -6.28 -10.12
C ALA A 229 3.65 -7.62 -9.48
N ILE A 230 3.20 -7.59 -8.21
CA ILE A 230 2.69 -8.76 -7.49
C ILE A 230 1.38 -9.24 -8.16
N GLY A 231 0.56 -8.29 -8.61
CA GLY A 231 -0.76 -8.58 -9.18
C GLY A 231 -1.70 -9.14 -8.12
N GLY A 232 -2.91 -9.48 -8.53
CA GLY A 232 -3.89 -10.05 -7.64
C GLY A 232 -4.94 -10.88 -8.34
N PHE A 233 -5.72 -11.61 -7.54
CA PHE A 233 -6.98 -12.14 -8.03
C PHE A 233 -8.03 -11.04 -7.93
N ALA A 234 -8.94 -10.98 -8.90
CA ALA A 234 -10.11 -10.08 -8.83
C ALA A 234 -10.83 -10.23 -7.46
N SER A 235 -10.96 -11.45 -6.97
CA SER A 235 -11.38 -11.69 -5.58
C SER A 235 -10.74 -12.95 -5.00
N ARG A 236 -10.60 -13.02 -3.68
CA ARG A 236 -10.25 -14.28 -3.00
C ARG A 236 -11.29 -15.38 -3.23
N ARG A 237 -12.56 -15.01 -3.50
CA ARG A 237 -13.62 -15.97 -3.88
C ARG A 237 -13.33 -16.63 -5.22
N THR A 238 -12.78 -15.90 -6.19
CA THR A 238 -12.33 -16.45 -7.48
C THR A 238 -11.22 -17.49 -7.27
N CYS A 239 -10.21 -17.15 -6.47
CA CYS A 239 -9.16 -18.10 -6.09
C CYS A 239 -9.76 -19.35 -5.42
N TYR A 240 -10.64 -19.18 -4.43
CA TYR A 240 -11.31 -20.29 -3.75
C TYR A 240 -12.12 -21.15 -4.71
N SER A 241 -12.91 -20.57 -5.63
CA SER A 241 -13.73 -21.32 -6.59
C SER A 241 -12.87 -22.23 -7.49
N ILE A 242 -11.71 -21.74 -7.92
CA ILE A 242 -10.73 -22.53 -8.70
C ILE A 242 -10.14 -23.65 -7.83
N MET A 243 -9.74 -23.33 -6.60
CA MET A 243 -9.18 -24.30 -5.66
C MET A 243 -10.21 -25.35 -5.20
N GLU A 244 -11.47 -24.98 -5.05
CA GLU A 244 -12.58 -25.86 -4.74
C GLU A 244 -12.81 -26.86 -5.88
N THR A 245 -12.80 -26.38 -7.13
CA THR A 245 -12.89 -27.26 -8.31
C THR A 245 -11.72 -28.25 -8.32
N PHE A 246 -10.50 -27.78 -8.05
CA PHE A 246 -9.32 -28.64 -7.94
C PHE A 246 -9.48 -29.71 -6.84
N VAL A 247 -9.90 -29.34 -5.64
CA VAL A 247 -10.09 -30.27 -4.53
C VAL A 247 -11.16 -31.31 -4.87
N ARG A 248 -12.29 -30.89 -5.44
CA ARG A 248 -13.38 -31.80 -5.88
C ARG A 248 -12.87 -32.78 -6.93
N ASP A 249 -12.13 -32.31 -7.93
CA ASP A 249 -11.60 -33.17 -9.00
C ASP A 249 -10.55 -34.17 -8.47
N VAL A 250 -9.72 -33.76 -7.51
CA VAL A 250 -8.71 -34.62 -6.88
C VAL A 250 -9.34 -35.69 -5.98
N THR A 251 -10.46 -35.37 -5.33
CA THR A 251 -11.13 -36.22 -4.34
C THR A 251 -12.34 -36.97 -4.88
N GLU A 252 -12.54 -36.98 -6.21
CA GLU A 252 -13.63 -37.66 -6.91
C GLU A 252 -15.03 -37.17 -6.52
N GLY A 253 -15.17 -35.85 -6.37
CA GLY A 253 -16.44 -35.20 -6.14
C GLY A 253 -16.82 -35.03 -4.68
N LYS A 254 -15.93 -35.34 -3.73
CA LYS A 254 -16.16 -34.96 -2.32
C LYS A 254 -16.20 -33.45 -2.17
N ASP A 255 -16.99 -32.98 -1.22
CA ASP A 255 -17.07 -31.55 -0.92
C ASP A 255 -15.69 -31.01 -0.52
N ALA A 256 -15.31 -29.88 -1.12
CA ALA A 256 -14.00 -29.29 -0.89
C ALA A 256 -13.86 -28.76 0.53
N TRP A 257 -14.90 -28.12 1.07
CA TRP A 257 -14.83 -27.47 2.38
C TRP A 257 -14.54 -28.44 3.53
N PRO A 258 -15.29 -29.55 3.72
CA PRO A 258 -14.95 -30.54 4.74
C PRO A 258 -13.55 -31.13 4.55
N THR A 259 -13.15 -31.37 3.30
CA THR A 259 -11.82 -31.89 2.98
C THR A 259 -10.72 -30.91 3.41
N LEU A 260 -10.86 -29.63 3.09
CA LEU A 260 -9.90 -28.59 3.46
C LEU A 260 -9.83 -28.40 4.98
N ARG A 261 -10.97 -28.48 5.69
CA ARG A 261 -11.02 -28.48 7.17
C ARG A 261 -10.27 -29.67 7.77
N LEU A 262 -10.32 -30.85 7.14
CA LEU A 262 -9.57 -32.00 7.66
C LEU A 262 -8.06 -31.77 7.58
N ILE A 263 -7.56 -31.08 6.56
CA ILE A 263 -6.13 -30.92 6.33
C ILE A 263 -5.57 -29.69 7.05
N SER A 264 -6.23 -28.53 6.95
CA SER A 264 -5.69 -27.25 7.41
C SER A 264 -6.44 -26.72 8.65
N PRO A 265 -5.71 -26.36 9.73
CA PRO A 265 -6.28 -25.71 10.91
C PRO A 265 -7.04 -24.42 10.59
N THR A 266 -6.54 -23.60 9.66
CA THR A 266 -7.17 -22.30 9.32
C THR A 266 -8.61 -22.45 8.88
N PHE A 267 -8.92 -23.49 8.09
CA PHE A 267 -10.30 -23.74 7.67
C PHE A 267 -11.16 -24.33 8.80
N ARG A 268 -10.56 -25.04 9.77
CA ARG A 268 -11.31 -25.63 10.92
C ARG A 268 -11.95 -24.56 11.78
N ASP A 269 -11.27 -23.44 11.96
CA ASP A 269 -11.70 -22.30 12.76
C ASP A 269 -12.99 -21.64 12.24
N SER A 270 -13.33 -21.85 10.97
CA SER A 270 -14.52 -21.29 10.34
C SER A 270 -15.63 -22.33 10.21
N ALA A 271 -16.84 -21.99 10.67
CA ALA A 271 -17.99 -22.89 10.64
C ALA A 271 -18.45 -23.22 9.21
N SER A 272 -18.43 -22.23 8.32
CA SER A 272 -18.84 -22.33 6.93
C SER A 272 -17.92 -21.52 6.01
N VAL A 273 -18.03 -21.74 4.69
CA VAL A 273 -17.34 -20.96 3.66
C VAL A 273 -17.71 -19.48 3.77
N ASP A 274 -18.98 -19.17 3.98
CA ASP A 274 -19.46 -17.80 4.12
C ASP A 274 -18.89 -17.13 5.37
N ASN A 275 -18.92 -17.82 6.52
CA ASN A 275 -18.32 -17.33 7.75
C ASN A 275 -16.82 -17.06 7.59
N TYR A 276 -16.11 -17.92 6.86
CA TYR A 276 -14.71 -17.71 6.51
C TYR A 276 -14.49 -16.42 5.69
N PHE A 277 -15.28 -16.20 4.64
CA PHE A 277 -15.16 -14.97 3.84
C PHE A 277 -15.60 -13.72 4.59
N ASP A 278 -16.61 -13.83 5.45
CA ASP A 278 -17.07 -12.72 6.30
C ASP A 278 -15.98 -12.32 7.30
N ASN A 279 -15.32 -13.30 7.94
CA ASN A 279 -14.19 -13.05 8.85
C ASN A 279 -12.99 -12.45 8.12
N MET A 280 -12.69 -12.95 6.91
CA MET A 280 -11.61 -12.38 6.09
C MET A 280 -11.88 -10.93 5.70
N ALA A 281 -13.16 -10.56 5.55
CA ALA A 281 -13.54 -9.20 5.21
C ALA A 281 -13.19 -8.19 6.32
N TRP A 282 -13.01 -8.67 7.57
CA TRP A 282 -12.59 -7.87 8.73
C TRP A 282 -11.11 -8.04 9.09
N SER A 283 -10.47 -9.15 8.74
CA SER A 283 -9.04 -9.37 8.94
C SER A 283 -8.14 -8.66 7.92
N GLY A 284 -8.72 -7.82 7.06
CA GLY A 284 -8.05 -7.15 5.96
C GLY A 284 -8.65 -7.53 4.61
N ALA A 285 -9.87 -7.06 4.30
CA ALA A 285 -10.44 -7.06 2.94
C ALA A 285 -9.53 -6.41 1.86
N VAL A 286 -8.41 -5.84 2.30
CA VAL A 286 -7.28 -5.42 1.49
C VAL A 286 -6.46 -6.65 1.10
N TYR A 287 -6.51 -7.03 -0.18
CA TYR A 287 -5.75 -8.16 -0.77
C TYR A 287 -4.26 -8.17 -0.39
N SER A 288 -3.68 -6.99 -0.19
CA SER A 288 -2.28 -6.76 0.16
C SER A 288 -2.00 -6.68 1.67
N TYR A 289 -3.02 -6.56 2.53
CA TYR A 289 -2.79 -6.42 3.97
C TYR A 289 -2.51 -7.77 4.61
N ARG A 290 -1.41 -7.81 5.34
CA ARG A 290 -0.95 -8.98 6.08
C ARG A 290 -0.53 -8.50 7.47
N PRO A 291 -1.40 -8.62 8.50
CA PRO A 291 -1.09 -8.09 9.83
C PRO A 291 0.12 -8.82 10.43
N GLU A 292 0.11 -10.16 10.34
CA GLU A 292 1.23 -10.97 10.77
C GLU A 292 2.27 -11.14 9.65
N LYS A 293 3.40 -10.43 9.81
CA LYS A 293 4.52 -10.47 8.85
C LYS A 293 5.34 -11.76 8.94
N HIS A 294 4.95 -12.67 9.84
CA HIS A 294 5.51 -14.00 9.93
C HIS A 294 5.00 -14.85 8.74
N ILE A 295 5.89 -15.68 8.20
CA ILE A 295 5.54 -16.67 7.18
C ILE A 295 5.77 -18.02 7.86
N ALA A 296 4.68 -18.76 8.14
CA ALA A 296 4.70 -20.00 8.91
C ALA A 296 5.69 -21.04 8.36
N PHE A 297 5.91 -21.01 7.05
CA PHE A 297 6.71 -22.02 6.36
C PHE A 297 8.07 -21.48 5.92
N ARG A 298 9.09 -22.34 6.04
CA ARG A 298 10.47 -22.09 5.58
C ARG A 298 10.73 -22.86 4.30
N SER A 299 11.44 -22.24 3.36
CA SER A 299 12.03 -22.91 2.19
C SER A 299 13.48 -23.32 2.50
N ALA A 300 14.02 -24.34 1.83
CA ALA A 300 15.45 -24.70 1.92
C ALA A 300 16.38 -23.61 1.35
N SER A 301 15.85 -22.68 0.54
CA SER A 301 16.61 -21.55 0.01
C SER A 301 16.71 -20.39 1.02
N ARG A 302 17.50 -19.36 0.65
CA ARG A 302 17.78 -18.17 1.47
C ARG A 302 16.51 -17.35 1.75
N ASN A 303 15.80 -17.72 2.82
CA ASN A 303 14.65 -17.00 3.34
C ASN A 303 15.06 -15.57 3.74
N ARG A 304 14.36 -14.55 3.25
CA ARG A 304 14.60 -13.17 3.67
C ARG A 304 14.05 -12.96 5.07
N SER A 305 14.80 -12.28 5.93
CA SER A 305 14.35 -11.97 7.28
C SER A 305 13.25 -10.90 7.26
N PRO A 306 12.26 -10.95 8.16
CA PRO A 306 11.23 -9.91 8.25
C PRO A 306 11.82 -8.50 8.45
N GLY A 307 12.95 -8.40 9.15
CA GLY A 307 13.68 -7.14 9.32
C GLY A 307 14.24 -6.57 8.02
N LEU A 308 14.79 -7.42 7.14
CA LEU A 308 15.25 -6.98 5.82
C LEU A 308 14.08 -6.46 4.98
N LEU A 309 12.93 -7.14 5.00
CA LEU A 309 11.73 -6.69 4.28
C LEU A 309 11.21 -5.35 4.84
N LEU A 310 11.27 -5.15 6.16
CA LEU A 310 10.92 -3.86 6.78
C LEU A 310 11.87 -2.74 6.35
N CYS A 311 13.19 -2.99 6.31
CA CYS A 311 14.15 -2.01 5.81
C CYS A 311 13.89 -1.65 4.34
N LEU A 312 13.59 -2.65 3.51
CA LEU A 312 13.20 -2.44 2.11
C LEU A 312 11.89 -1.65 1.97
N ALA A 313 10.91 -1.91 2.84
CA ALA A 313 9.64 -1.16 2.87
C ALA A 313 9.82 0.30 3.31
N ALA A 314 10.74 0.57 4.23
CA ALA A 314 11.02 1.93 4.70
C ALA A 314 11.90 2.72 3.72
N ALA A 315 12.68 2.05 2.86
CA ALA A 315 13.64 2.70 1.97
C ALA A 315 13.01 3.77 1.05
N PRO A 316 11.86 3.54 0.38
CA PRO A 316 11.19 4.55 -0.42
C PRO A 316 10.83 5.82 0.36
N ILE A 317 10.35 5.67 1.61
CA ILE A 317 9.96 6.79 2.47
C ILE A 317 11.17 7.61 2.89
N PHE A 318 12.26 6.95 3.31
CA PHE A 318 13.48 7.66 3.66
C PHE A 318 14.10 8.36 2.45
N THR A 319 14.11 7.69 1.30
CA THR A 319 14.66 8.25 0.06
C THR A 319 13.86 9.48 -0.36
N SER A 320 12.52 9.41 -0.37
CA SER A 320 11.67 10.55 -0.72
C SER A 320 11.79 11.70 0.29
N SER A 321 11.92 11.39 1.59
CA SER A 321 12.14 12.37 2.66
C SER A 321 13.47 13.11 2.49
N ILE A 322 14.55 12.38 2.18
CA ILE A 322 15.88 12.95 1.94
C ILE A 322 15.83 13.85 0.70
N ILE A 323 15.28 13.37 -0.42
CA ILE A 323 15.16 14.16 -1.66
C ILE A 323 14.35 15.43 -1.42
N ALA A 324 13.19 15.32 -0.76
CA ALA A 324 12.36 16.46 -0.40
C ALA A 324 13.12 17.48 0.46
N SER A 325 13.81 17.01 1.50
CA SER A 325 14.57 17.87 2.42
C SER A 325 15.73 18.58 1.71
N VAL A 326 16.46 17.87 0.84
CA VAL A 326 17.56 18.46 0.05
C VAL A 326 17.04 19.54 -0.91
N ILE A 327 15.91 19.31 -1.57
CA ILE A 327 15.30 20.32 -2.45
C ILE A 327 14.84 21.53 -1.63
N LEU A 328 14.18 21.31 -0.50
CA LEU A 328 13.70 22.38 0.38
C LEU A 328 14.84 23.18 1.01
N TRP A 329 15.96 22.54 1.33
CA TRP A 329 17.17 23.19 1.83
C TRP A 329 17.77 24.15 0.81
N ASN A 330 17.78 23.75 -0.47
CA ASN A 330 18.36 24.51 -1.56
C ASN A 330 17.36 25.49 -2.22
N THR A 331 16.11 25.52 -1.74
CA THR A 331 15.10 26.47 -2.21
C THR A 331 14.94 27.61 -1.21
N PRO A 332 14.93 28.88 -1.64
CA PRO A 332 14.65 30.00 -0.74
C PRO A 332 13.38 29.80 0.10
N PRO A 333 13.43 30.02 1.44
CA PRO A 333 14.62 30.38 2.22
C PRO A 333 15.59 29.20 2.40
N LEU A 334 16.89 29.45 2.18
CA LEU A 334 17.93 28.42 2.26
C LEU A 334 18.08 27.88 3.69
N GLY A 335 18.38 26.59 3.81
CA GLY A 335 18.57 25.91 5.10
C GLY A 335 17.32 25.22 5.63
N ILE A 336 17.33 24.92 6.94
CA ILE A 336 16.17 24.33 7.63
C ILE A 336 15.10 25.42 7.75
N ASN A 337 13.89 25.09 7.31
CA ASN A 337 12.73 25.97 7.35
C ASN A 337 11.51 25.18 7.80
N CYS A 338 10.36 25.85 7.95
CA CYS A 338 9.11 25.23 8.38
C CYS A 338 8.67 24.05 7.49
N ARG A 339 9.03 24.04 6.20
CA ARG A 339 8.71 22.95 5.27
C ARG A 339 9.56 21.72 5.53
N ASN A 340 10.84 21.90 5.86
CA ASN A 340 11.70 20.79 6.30
C ASN A 340 11.16 20.16 7.59
N ILE A 341 10.75 20.99 8.55
CA ILE A 341 10.11 20.51 9.79
C ILE A 341 8.86 19.69 9.47
N LEU A 342 8.00 20.16 8.55
CA LEU A 342 6.84 19.40 8.10
C LEU A 342 7.23 18.02 7.54
N VAL A 343 8.24 17.95 6.66
CA VAL A 343 8.72 16.66 6.11
C VAL A 343 9.21 15.76 7.24
N PHE A 344 10.04 16.25 8.15
CA PHE A 344 10.54 15.44 9.28
C PHE A 344 9.42 14.95 10.19
N VAL A 345 8.43 15.79 10.48
CA VAL A 345 7.25 15.41 11.28
C VAL A 345 6.45 14.34 10.54
N MET A 346 6.18 14.51 9.24
CA MET A 346 5.46 13.52 8.44
C MET A 346 6.21 12.17 8.38
N THR A 347 7.51 12.18 8.15
CA THR A 347 8.36 10.97 8.18
C THR A 347 8.33 10.32 9.56
N GLY A 348 8.44 11.12 10.63
CA GLY A 348 8.35 10.65 12.01
C GLY A 348 7.00 10.00 12.34
N LEU A 349 5.89 10.61 11.91
CA LEU A 349 4.55 10.07 12.08
C LEU A 349 4.37 8.75 11.33
N VAL A 350 4.87 8.64 10.10
CA VAL A 350 4.84 7.39 9.32
C VAL A 350 5.64 6.29 10.01
N LEU A 351 6.82 6.61 10.56
CA LEU A 351 7.63 5.64 11.31
C LEU A 351 6.95 5.20 12.60
N LEU A 352 6.37 6.15 13.35
CA LEU A 352 5.62 5.86 14.57
C LEU A 352 4.40 4.98 14.25
N SER A 353 3.67 5.28 13.17
CA SER A 353 2.55 4.48 12.67
C SER A 353 2.96 3.03 12.47
N ALA A 354 4.04 2.79 11.72
CA ALA A 354 4.58 1.45 11.47
C ALA A 354 5.02 0.72 12.75
N LEU A 355 5.60 1.45 13.71
CA LEU A 355 5.99 0.90 15.02
C LEU A 355 4.77 0.53 15.86
N PHE A 356 3.72 1.35 15.86
CA PHE A 356 2.47 1.06 16.55
C PHE A 356 1.78 -0.16 15.94
N THR A 357 1.63 -0.22 14.61
CA THR A 357 1.06 -1.36 13.89
C THR A 357 1.80 -2.65 14.24
N LYS A 358 3.14 -2.62 14.24
CA LYS A 358 3.95 -3.79 14.63
C LYS A 358 3.74 -4.21 16.08
N ASN A 359 3.75 -3.26 17.00
CA ASN A 359 3.63 -3.54 18.44
C ASN A 359 2.24 -4.06 18.80
N ASP A 360 1.19 -3.52 18.18
CA ASP A 360 -0.18 -3.94 18.45
C ASP A 360 -0.41 -5.39 18.02
N VAL A 361 0.03 -5.76 16.82
CA VAL A 361 -0.01 -7.16 16.33
C VAL A 361 0.77 -8.09 17.27
N SER A 362 1.94 -7.68 17.74
CA SER A 362 2.76 -8.51 18.64
C SER A 362 2.10 -8.77 20.01
N ARG A 363 1.27 -7.83 20.49
CA ARG A 363 0.56 -7.92 21.78
C ARG A 363 -0.73 -8.69 21.65
N THR A 364 -1.51 -8.47 20.59
CA THR A 364 -2.81 -9.11 20.37
C THR A 364 -2.69 -10.53 19.81
N GLY A 365 -1.61 -10.85 19.08
CA GLY A 365 -1.31 -12.17 18.53
C GLY A 365 -1.12 -13.30 19.55
N ARG A 366 -1.28 -13.03 20.84
CA ARG A 366 -1.30 -14.08 21.88
C ARG A 366 -2.68 -14.50 22.35
N ARG A 367 -3.78 -13.74 22.13
CA ARG A 367 -5.05 -14.07 22.83
C ARG A 367 -6.34 -13.27 22.50
N LEU A 368 -6.63 -12.86 21.25
CA LEU A 368 -7.95 -12.29 20.97
C LEU A 368 -8.73 -13.07 19.90
N PRO A 369 -9.89 -13.66 20.24
CA PRO A 369 -10.88 -14.02 19.22
C PRO A 369 -11.30 -12.76 18.47
N HIS A 370 -11.31 -12.88 17.15
CA HIS A 370 -11.51 -11.82 16.17
C HIS A 370 -12.79 -11.00 16.40
N ALA A 371 -12.65 -9.78 16.93
CA ALA A 371 -13.69 -8.74 16.84
C ALA A 371 -13.22 -7.30 17.10
N THR A 372 -12.03 -7.06 17.68
CA THR A 372 -11.76 -5.75 18.31
C THR A 372 -10.37 -5.20 18.01
N VAL A 373 -10.01 -5.05 16.75
CA VAL A 373 -8.88 -4.17 16.38
C VAL A 373 -9.24 -3.45 15.07
N LEU A 374 -10.11 -2.44 15.20
CA LEU A 374 -10.30 -1.28 14.30
C LEU A 374 -11.67 -0.61 14.42
N ILE A 375 -12.43 -0.77 15.51
CA ILE A 375 -13.53 0.15 15.85
C ILE A 375 -13.58 0.34 17.36
N VAL A 376 -12.68 1.13 17.92
CA VAL A 376 -12.96 1.86 19.17
C VAL A 376 -13.06 3.32 18.75
N HIS A 377 -14.22 3.68 18.16
CA HIS A 377 -14.84 5.03 18.13
C HIS A 377 -15.96 5.21 17.07
N GLY A 378 -16.43 4.16 16.38
CA GLY A 378 -17.43 4.32 15.30
C GLY A 378 -18.86 3.82 15.57
N ASN A 379 -19.12 3.06 16.64
CA ASN A 379 -20.38 2.29 16.75
C ASN A 379 -21.54 2.95 17.52
N ASP A 380 -21.45 4.21 17.91
CA ASP A 380 -22.55 4.92 18.60
C ASP A 380 -23.47 5.74 17.67
N LEU A 381 -23.39 5.59 16.33
CA LEU A 381 -24.23 6.35 15.39
C LEU A 381 -25.25 5.51 14.58
N GLY A 382 -25.43 4.23 14.91
CA GLY A 382 -26.38 3.35 14.22
C GLY A 382 -27.77 3.19 14.86
N GLY A 383 -27.98 3.72 16.08
CA GLY A 383 -29.18 3.44 16.90
C GLY A 383 -30.45 4.24 16.57
N LEU A 384 -30.49 5.05 15.51
CA LEU A 384 -31.60 5.99 15.25
C LEU A 384 -32.21 5.91 13.84
N ALA A 385 -32.01 4.83 13.09
CA ALA A 385 -32.60 4.65 11.75
C ALA A 385 -33.57 3.46 11.68
N GLY A 386 -34.40 3.28 12.69
CA GLY A 386 -35.36 2.17 12.76
C GLY A 386 -36.57 2.49 13.63
N LEU A 387 -37.30 3.56 13.29
CA LEU A 387 -38.60 3.90 13.90
C LEU A 387 -39.47 4.71 12.92
N GLU A 388 -39.63 4.23 11.69
CA GLU A 388 -40.71 4.69 10.79
C GLU A 388 -41.26 3.52 9.97
N SER A 389 -42.00 2.64 10.64
CA SER A 389 -43.14 1.93 10.06
C SER A 389 -43.97 1.32 11.17
N HIS A 390 -45.13 1.93 11.44
CA HIS A 390 -46.38 1.37 11.99
C HIS A 390 -47.14 2.42 12.81
N ALA A 391 -47.96 3.21 12.11
CA ALA A 391 -49.21 3.72 12.66
C ALA A 391 -50.24 3.70 11.52
N VAL A 392 -51.02 2.61 11.50
CA VAL A 392 -52.35 2.56 10.94
C VAL A 392 -53.28 2.82 12.12
N GLU A 393 -53.85 4.02 12.16
CA GLU A 393 -55.28 4.28 12.41
C GLU A 393 -55.61 5.70 11.91
#